data_AF-A0A6I5CMF0-F1
#
_entry.id   AF-A0A6I5CMF0-F1
#
_cell.length_a   1.000
_cell.length_b   1.000
_cell.length_c   1.000
_cell.angle_alpha   90.00
_cell.angle_beta   90.00
_cell.angle_gamma   90.00
#
_symmetry.space_group_name_H-M   'P 1'
#
loop_
_entity.id
_entity.type
_entity.pdbx_description
1 polymer ?
#
loop_
_entity_poly.entity_id
_entity_poly.type
_entity_poly.pdbx_seq_one_letter_code
_entity_poly.pdbx_strand_id
1 'polypeptide(L)'
;ERRATVLRLPLRLDDIGGCLKAAQELVDSAADDAKTLAEETDVKETEELKAALGAAQGGRLPRGTAGVMKDLEDKQKRRRTRTQRDSLDLALTDLTALYRDVLALQLGSRVAIANADVEDTLDRVARGSTPESTLRRIEAIAACREALDRNVAPLLAVEAMTMALRAG
;
A
#
# COMPACT_ATOMS: atom_id res chain seq x y z
N GLU A 1 10.79 -1.44 8.89
CA GLU A 1 9.75 -0.83 9.74
C GLU A 1 8.34 -0.96 9.16
N ARG A 2 8.09 -0.49 7.93
CA ARG A 2 6.76 -0.52 7.28
C ARG A 2 6.11 -1.91 7.18
N ARG A 3 6.82 -2.92 6.68
CA ARG A 3 6.31 -4.31 6.66
C ARG A 3 5.88 -4.79 8.05
N ALA A 4 6.64 -4.48 9.10
CA ALA A 4 6.25 -4.85 10.46
C ALA A 4 4.97 -4.13 10.93
N THR A 5 4.74 -2.88 10.51
CA THR A 5 3.48 -2.17 10.77
C THR A 5 2.30 -2.84 10.05
N VAL A 6 2.47 -3.21 8.78
CA VAL A 6 1.47 -3.94 8.00
C VAL A 6 1.14 -5.29 8.66
N LEU A 7 2.16 -6.08 9.02
CA LEU A 7 1.96 -7.39 9.63
C LEU A 7 1.30 -7.33 11.02
N ARG A 8 1.38 -6.19 11.72
CA ARG A 8 0.69 -5.96 13.00
C ARG A 8 -0.74 -5.41 12.84
N LEU A 9 -1.16 -5.06 11.63
CA LEU A 9 -2.49 -4.49 11.36
C LEU A 9 -3.64 -5.31 11.95
N PRO A 10 -3.66 -6.66 11.89
CA PRO A 10 -4.78 -7.44 12.46
C PRO A 10 -4.99 -7.25 13.95
N LEU A 11 -3.95 -6.86 14.70
CA LEU A 11 -4.02 -6.63 16.14
C LEU A 11 -4.62 -5.26 16.51
N ARG A 12 -5.02 -4.46 15.52
CA ARG A 12 -5.50 -3.08 15.68
C ARG A 12 -6.94 -2.87 15.19
N LEU A 13 -7.62 -3.95 14.80
CA LEU A 13 -8.94 -3.90 14.14
C LEU A 13 -10.10 -4.22 15.09
N ASP A 14 -9.98 -3.93 16.38
CA ASP A 14 -10.99 -4.32 17.38
C ASP A 14 -12.30 -3.50 17.26
N ASP A 15 -12.18 -2.23 16.86
CA ASP A 15 -13.31 -1.31 16.69
C ASP A 15 -13.30 -0.60 15.33
N ILE A 16 -14.39 0.09 15.02
CA ILE A 16 -14.58 0.79 13.74
C ILE A 16 -13.53 1.89 13.56
N GLY A 17 -13.24 2.66 14.60
CA GLY A 17 -12.26 3.75 14.55
C GLY A 17 -10.85 3.23 14.28
N GLY A 18 -10.46 2.11 14.92
CA GLY A 18 -9.21 1.41 14.68
C GLY A 18 -9.05 0.96 13.23
N CYS A 19 -10.12 0.44 12.64
CA CYS A 19 -10.11 0.02 11.23
C CYS A 19 -9.96 1.18 10.24
N LEU A 20 -10.71 2.28 10.43
CA LEU A 20 -10.61 3.45 9.56
C LEU A 20 -9.24 4.12 9.70
N LYS A 21 -8.72 4.23 10.93
CA LYS A 21 -7.38 4.75 11.19
C LYS A 21 -6.29 3.89 10.56
N ALA A 22 -6.37 2.56 10.71
CA ALA A 22 -5.42 1.64 10.09
C ALA A 22 -5.45 1.71 8.55
N ALA A 23 -6.64 1.89 7.96
CA ALA A 23 -6.79 2.08 6.52
C ALA A 23 -6.11 3.37 6.05
N GLN A 24 -6.36 4.49 6.74
CA GLN A 24 -5.76 5.78 6.45
C GLN A 24 -4.22 5.70 6.54
N GLU A 25 -3.68 5.16 7.63
CA GLU A 25 -2.23 4.99 7.82
C GLU A 25 -1.58 4.15 6.71
N LEU A 26 -2.27 3.09 6.24
CA LEU A 26 -1.74 2.25 5.17
C LEU A 26 -1.68 2.99 3.83
N VAL A 27 -2.72 3.77 3.51
CA VAL A 27 -2.79 4.56 2.27
C VAL A 27 -1.81 5.73 2.30
N ASP A 28 -1.68 6.41 3.43
CA ASP A 28 -0.74 7.52 3.62
C ASP A 28 0.70 7.02 3.54
N SER A 29 1.01 5.89 4.18
CA SER A 29 2.33 5.28 4.04
C SER A 29 2.63 4.99 2.57
N ALA A 30 1.73 4.36 1.83
CA ALA A 30 1.97 4.09 0.41
C ALA A 30 2.14 5.36 -0.44
N ALA A 31 1.43 6.45 -0.09
CA ALA A 31 1.58 7.74 -0.75
C ALA A 31 2.95 8.36 -0.47
N ASP A 32 3.41 8.29 0.78
CA ASP A 32 4.73 8.77 1.19
C ASP A 32 5.84 7.97 0.53
N ASP A 33 5.72 6.64 0.44
CA ASP A 33 6.64 5.77 -0.30
C ASP A 33 6.80 6.22 -1.75
N ALA A 34 5.67 6.46 -2.42
CA ALA A 34 5.66 6.91 -3.80
C ALA A 34 6.30 8.29 -3.97
N LYS A 35 6.09 9.18 -3.00
CA LYS A 35 6.70 10.52 -2.99
C LYS A 35 8.21 10.43 -2.77
N THR A 36 8.66 9.73 -1.73
CA THR A 36 10.09 9.57 -1.42
C THR A 36 10.85 8.93 -2.58
N LEU A 37 10.29 7.90 -3.22
CA LEU A 37 10.93 7.24 -4.35
C LEU A 37 11.04 8.16 -5.59
N ALA A 38 10.06 9.04 -5.77
CA ALA A 38 10.02 9.93 -6.93
C ALA A 38 10.84 11.22 -6.73
N GLU A 39 11.03 11.69 -5.50
CA GLU A 39 11.53 13.04 -5.18
C GLU A 39 12.83 13.41 -5.92
N GLU A 40 13.88 12.60 -5.78
CA GLU A 40 15.18 12.88 -6.42
C GLU A 40 15.09 12.84 -7.95
N THR A 41 14.31 11.89 -8.49
CA THR A 41 14.19 11.69 -9.94
C THR A 41 13.34 12.79 -10.57
N ASP A 42 12.22 13.16 -9.95
CA ASP A 42 11.31 14.20 -10.43
C ASP A 42 12.01 15.56 -10.46
N VAL A 43 12.80 15.89 -9.43
CA VAL A 43 13.61 17.12 -9.39
C VAL A 43 14.64 17.13 -10.52
N LYS A 44 15.39 16.03 -10.67
CA LYS A 44 16.41 15.92 -11.71
C LYS A 44 15.82 16.06 -13.12
N GLU A 45 14.77 15.30 -13.44
CA GLU A 45 14.08 15.37 -14.75
C GLU A 45 13.56 16.77 -15.05
N THR A 46 13.02 17.45 -14.02
CA THR A 46 12.49 18.81 -14.16
C THR A 46 13.58 19.82 -14.49
N GLU A 47 14.72 19.75 -13.79
CA GLU A 47 15.85 20.66 -14.03
C GLU A 47 16.53 20.38 -15.38
N GLU A 48 16.70 19.11 -15.75
CA GLU A 48 17.23 18.72 -17.06
C GLU A 48 16.33 19.22 -18.21
N LEU A 49 15.00 19.12 -18.05
CA LEU A 49 14.06 19.63 -19.06
C LEU A 49 14.12 21.15 -19.16
N LYS A 50 14.18 21.87 -18.03
CA LYS A 50 14.32 23.33 -18.02
C LYS A 50 15.59 23.77 -18.76
N ALA A 51 16.72 23.09 -18.49
CA ALA A 51 17.99 23.36 -19.14
C ALA A 51 17.90 23.10 -20.66
N ALA A 52 17.32 21.97 -21.08
CA ALA A 52 17.13 21.64 -22.49
C ALA A 52 16.22 22.64 -23.24
N LEU A 53 15.25 23.24 -22.54
CA LEU A 53 14.36 24.27 -23.08
C LEU A 53 14.99 25.68 -23.07
N GLY A 54 16.26 25.82 -22.70
CA GLY A 54 16.99 27.08 -22.74
C GLY A 54 16.73 28.01 -21.56
N ALA A 55 16.26 27.49 -20.42
CA ALA A 55 16.30 28.25 -19.19
C ALA A 55 17.77 28.48 -18.78
N ALA A 56 18.19 29.75 -18.71
CA ALA A 56 19.41 30.10 -17.99
C ALA A 56 19.25 29.68 -16.51
N GLN A 57 20.34 29.42 -15.78
CA GLN A 57 20.25 29.09 -14.35
C GLN A 57 19.40 30.15 -13.61
N GLY A 58 18.24 29.74 -13.09
CA GLY A 58 17.27 30.63 -12.41
C GLY A 58 16.49 31.61 -13.32
N GLY A 59 16.64 31.51 -14.64
CA GLY A 59 16.01 32.37 -15.64
C GLY A 59 14.61 31.93 -16.06
N ARG A 60 13.84 32.85 -16.65
CA ARG A 60 12.47 32.59 -17.11
C ARG A 60 12.47 31.70 -18.36
N LEU A 61 11.62 30.69 -18.37
CA LEU A 61 11.44 29.80 -19.53
C LEU A 61 10.96 30.57 -20.79
N PRO A 62 11.43 30.21 -22.00
CA PRO A 62 10.93 30.78 -23.24
C PRO A 62 9.42 30.59 -23.44
N ARG A 63 8.78 31.48 -24.21
CA ARG A 63 7.35 31.37 -24.54
C ARG A 63 7.07 30.06 -25.31
N GLY A 64 5.95 29.41 -25.01
CA GLY A 64 5.53 28.15 -25.68
C GLY A 64 6.02 26.86 -25.00
N THR A 65 6.88 26.94 -23.99
CA THR A 65 7.43 25.77 -23.26
C THR A 65 6.49 25.17 -22.21
N ALA A 66 5.42 25.88 -21.85
CA ALA A 66 4.49 25.48 -20.79
C ALA A 66 3.81 24.11 -21.06
N GLY A 67 3.54 23.77 -22.32
CA GLY A 67 2.96 22.48 -22.69
C GLY A 67 3.88 21.31 -22.35
N VAL A 68 5.17 21.43 -22.69
CA VAL A 68 6.17 20.38 -22.44
C VAL A 68 6.41 20.16 -20.94
N MET A 69 6.41 21.26 -20.17
CA MET A 69 6.50 21.18 -18.70
C MET A 69 5.29 20.47 -18.10
N LYS A 70 4.09 20.78 -18.59
CA LYS A 70 2.85 20.13 -18.16
C LYS A 70 2.84 18.64 -18.50
N ASP A 71 3.32 18.27 -19.69
CA ASP A 71 3.42 16.86 -20.10
C ASP A 71 4.38 16.07 -19.19
N LEU A 72 5.48 16.69 -18.75
CA LEU A 72 6.38 16.10 -17.76
C LEU A 72 5.69 15.92 -16.41
N GLU A 73 5.01 16.96 -15.90
CA GLU A 73 4.27 16.91 -14.64
C GLU A 73 3.20 15.80 -14.66
N ASP A 74 2.45 15.68 -15.76
CA ASP A 74 1.43 14.64 -15.94
C ASP A 74 2.06 13.23 -15.95
N LYS A 75 3.24 13.06 -16.56
CA LYS A 75 4.00 11.79 -16.50
C LYS A 75 4.46 11.47 -15.09
N GLN A 76 5.04 12.44 -14.38
CA GLN A 76 5.49 12.30 -12.99
C GLN A 76 4.31 11.95 -12.07
N LYS A 77 3.16 12.60 -12.26
CA LYS A 77 1.92 12.30 -11.52
C LYS A 77 1.45 10.87 -11.76
N ARG A 78 1.39 10.42 -13.03
CA ARG A 78 1.01 9.03 -13.37
C ARG A 78 1.97 8.01 -12.77
N ARG A 79 3.28 8.29 -12.77
CA ARG A 79 4.30 7.44 -12.14
C ARG A 79 4.07 7.34 -10.63
N ARG A 80 3.88 8.46 -9.94
CA ARG A 80 3.58 8.48 -8.49
C ARG A 80 2.32 7.69 -8.15
N THR A 81 1.23 7.85 -8.92
CA THR A 81 0.01 7.06 -8.71
C THR A 81 0.25 5.56 -8.88
N ARG A 82 1.06 5.14 -9.87
CA ARG A 82 1.41 3.73 -10.04
C ARG A 82 2.23 3.21 -8.87
N THR A 83 3.30 3.91 -8.49
CA THR A 83 4.14 3.52 -7.36
C THR A 83 3.35 3.39 -6.05
N GLN A 84 2.40 4.29 -5.80
CA GLN A 84 1.52 4.19 -4.64
C GLN A 84 0.69 2.90 -4.67
N ARG A 85 0.14 2.55 -5.84
CA ARG A 85 -0.65 1.32 -6.01
C ARG A 85 0.19 0.07 -5.86
N ASP A 86 1.42 0.07 -6.39
CA ASP A 86 2.35 -1.05 -6.25
C ASP A 86 2.77 -1.23 -4.77
N SER A 87 2.98 -0.13 -4.04
CA SER A 87 3.25 -0.17 -2.59
C SER A 87 2.06 -0.73 -1.79
N LEU A 88 0.83 -0.33 -2.13
CA LEU A 88 -0.37 -0.92 -1.54
C LEU A 88 -0.49 -2.41 -1.87
N ASP A 89 -0.27 -2.83 -3.12
CA ASP A 89 -0.37 -4.24 -3.52
C ASP A 89 0.66 -5.12 -2.78
N LEU A 90 1.86 -4.60 -2.54
CA LEU A 90 2.86 -5.27 -1.72
C LEU A 90 2.37 -5.47 -0.28
N ALA A 91 1.78 -4.44 0.34
CA ALA A 91 1.21 -4.56 1.68
C ALA A 91 0.03 -5.56 1.75
N LEU A 92 -0.83 -5.58 0.73
CA LEU A 92 -1.93 -6.56 0.64
C LEU A 92 -1.38 -7.99 0.45
N THR A 93 -0.28 -8.15 -0.27
CA THR A 93 0.42 -9.43 -0.41
C THR A 93 1.02 -9.89 0.91
N ASP A 94 1.66 -8.98 1.67
CA ASP A 94 2.18 -9.27 3.01
C ASP A 94 1.06 -9.70 3.98
N LEU A 95 -0.08 -9.00 3.99
CA LEU A 95 -1.25 -9.39 4.78
C LEU A 95 -1.81 -10.76 4.38
N THR A 96 -1.87 -11.04 3.08
CA THR A 96 -2.31 -12.35 2.57
C THR A 96 -1.37 -13.45 3.06
N ALA A 97 -0.05 -13.22 3.01
CA ALA A 97 0.94 -14.17 3.50
C ALA A 97 0.80 -14.41 5.01
N LEU A 98 0.59 -13.36 5.80
CA LEU A 98 0.33 -13.47 7.23
C LEU A 98 -0.89 -14.36 7.52
N TYR A 99 -2.03 -14.13 6.87
CA TYR A 99 -3.23 -14.95 7.11
C TYR A 99 -3.08 -16.38 6.61
N ARG A 100 -2.27 -16.64 5.58
CA ARG A 100 -1.92 -18.01 5.18
C ARG A 100 -1.11 -18.73 6.24
N ASP A 101 -0.15 -18.06 6.86
CA ASP A 101 0.63 -18.60 7.98
C ASP A 101 -0.27 -18.86 9.20
N VAL A 102 -1.18 -17.94 9.53
CA VAL A 102 -2.21 -18.14 10.57
C VAL A 102 -3.05 -19.38 10.28
N LEU A 103 -3.52 -19.54 9.05
CA LEU A 103 -4.32 -20.71 8.65
C LEU A 103 -3.50 -22.01 8.74
N ALA A 104 -2.22 -21.97 8.36
CA ALA A 104 -1.32 -23.11 8.49
C ALA A 104 -1.16 -23.55 9.96
N LEU A 105 -1.01 -22.59 10.88
CA LEU A 105 -0.96 -22.86 12.32
C LEU A 105 -2.28 -23.45 12.83
N GLN A 106 -3.42 -22.86 12.46
CA GLN A 106 -4.75 -23.32 12.88
C GLN A 106 -5.07 -24.75 12.41
N LEU A 107 -4.54 -25.15 11.25
CA LEU A 107 -4.71 -26.49 10.69
C LEU A 107 -3.62 -27.48 11.11
N GLY A 108 -2.65 -27.09 11.94
CA GLY A 108 -1.55 -27.95 12.38
C GLY A 108 -0.63 -28.40 11.24
N SER A 109 -0.47 -27.56 10.21
CA SER A 109 0.37 -27.84 9.05
C SER A 109 1.86 -27.91 9.44
N ARG A 110 2.62 -28.75 8.73
CA ARG A 110 4.10 -28.85 8.87
C ARG A 110 4.86 -27.94 7.91
N VAL A 111 4.15 -27.09 7.16
CA VAL A 111 4.76 -26.15 6.22
C VAL A 111 5.52 -25.06 6.99
N ALA A 112 6.67 -24.65 6.46
CA ALA A 112 7.43 -23.55 7.04
C ALA A 112 6.63 -22.24 6.98
N ILE A 113 6.59 -21.54 8.12
CA ILE A 113 5.95 -20.23 8.27
C ILE A 113 6.83 -19.17 7.60
N ALA A 114 6.24 -18.36 6.72
CA ALA A 114 6.98 -17.34 5.97
C ALA A 114 7.32 -16.12 6.83
N ASN A 115 6.45 -15.78 7.78
CA ASN A 115 6.54 -14.59 8.62
C ASN A 115 7.02 -14.91 10.05
N ALA A 116 8.07 -15.72 10.18
CA ALA A 116 8.62 -16.15 11.48
C ALA A 116 9.11 -14.96 12.35
N ASP A 117 9.41 -13.81 11.74
CA ASP A 117 9.78 -12.57 12.43
C ASP A 117 8.64 -11.94 13.23
N VAL A 118 7.39 -12.39 13.03
CA VAL A 118 6.20 -11.91 13.75
C VAL A 118 5.39 -13.06 14.36
N GLU A 119 6.06 -14.11 14.83
CA GLU A 119 5.45 -15.32 15.41
C GLU A 119 4.42 -15.00 16.50
N ASP A 120 4.72 -14.09 17.43
CA ASP A 120 3.77 -13.64 18.47
C ASP A 120 2.45 -13.10 17.91
N THR A 121 2.51 -12.43 16.75
CA THR A 121 1.31 -11.91 16.07
C THR A 121 0.53 -13.05 15.43
N LEU A 122 1.22 -13.97 14.75
CA LEU A 122 0.60 -15.14 14.13
C LEU A 122 -0.14 -15.99 15.18
N ASP A 123 0.52 -16.29 16.30
CA ASP A 123 -0.03 -17.08 17.39
C ASP A 123 -1.27 -16.44 18.02
N ARG A 124 -1.22 -15.12 18.25
CA ARG A 124 -2.36 -14.39 18.81
C ARG A 124 -3.57 -14.41 17.88
N VAL A 125 -3.35 -14.18 16.59
CA VAL A 125 -4.43 -14.19 15.59
C VAL A 125 -4.97 -15.61 15.39
N ALA A 126 -4.09 -16.62 15.36
CA ALA A 126 -4.47 -18.03 15.21
C ALA A 126 -5.34 -18.51 16.38
N ARG A 127 -4.98 -18.17 17.62
CA ARG A 127 -5.76 -18.50 18.82
C ARG A 127 -7.05 -17.69 18.95
N GLY A 128 -7.07 -16.47 18.43
CA GLY A 128 -8.22 -15.55 18.53
C GLY A 128 -9.26 -15.69 17.42
N SER A 129 -9.11 -16.65 16.50
CA SER A 129 -10.01 -16.81 15.35
C SER A 129 -10.16 -18.28 14.93
N THR A 130 -11.09 -18.54 14.02
CA THR A 130 -11.29 -19.88 13.42
C THR A 130 -10.70 -19.92 12.00
N PRO A 131 -10.38 -21.12 11.47
CA PRO A 131 -9.95 -21.29 10.08
C PRO A 131 -10.88 -20.63 9.06
N GLU A 132 -12.21 -20.76 9.25
CA GLU A 132 -13.22 -20.17 8.35
C GLU A 132 -13.18 -18.65 8.37
N SER A 133 -12.92 -18.06 9.53
CA SER A 133 -12.77 -16.61 9.63
C SER A 133 -11.46 -16.13 9.00
N THR A 134 -10.37 -16.86 9.22
CA THR A 134 -9.09 -16.58 8.55
C THR A 134 -9.23 -16.64 7.02
N LEU A 135 -9.99 -17.59 6.49
CA LEU A 135 -10.25 -17.69 5.05
C LEU A 135 -11.05 -16.48 4.53
N ARG A 136 -12.13 -16.08 5.22
CA ARG A 136 -12.89 -14.86 4.89
C ARG A 136 -12.04 -13.60 4.89
N ARG A 137 -11.05 -13.51 5.78
CA ARG A 137 -10.08 -12.41 5.79
C ARG A 137 -9.17 -12.40 4.56
N ILE A 138 -8.73 -13.57 4.10
CA ILE A 138 -7.97 -13.72 2.85
C ILE A 138 -8.84 -13.28 1.65
N GLU A 139 -10.11 -13.69 1.62
CA GLU A 139 -11.06 -13.27 0.58
C GLU A 139 -11.31 -11.76 0.59
N ALA A 140 -11.42 -11.14 1.77
CA ALA A 140 -11.55 -9.69 1.90
C ALA A 140 -10.35 -8.92 1.33
N ILE A 141 -9.12 -9.43 1.54
CA ILE A 141 -7.91 -8.85 0.95
C ILE A 141 -7.93 -9.02 -0.58
N ALA A 142 -8.34 -10.19 -1.08
CA ALA A 142 -8.47 -10.41 -2.51
C ALA A 142 -9.50 -9.46 -3.15
N ALA A 143 -10.64 -9.24 -2.51
CA ALA A 143 -11.66 -8.29 -2.95
C ALA A 143 -11.14 -6.84 -2.95
N CYS A 144 -10.32 -6.47 -1.96
CA CYS A 144 -9.65 -5.17 -1.92
C CYS A 144 -8.72 -4.98 -3.12
N ARG A 145 -7.89 -5.98 -3.46
CA ARG A 145 -7.02 -5.94 -4.64
C ARG A 145 -7.83 -5.77 -5.93
N GLU A 146 -8.90 -6.54 -6.10
CA GLU A 146 -9.78 -6.44 -7.27
C GLU A 146 -10.48 -5.05 -7.36
N ALA A 147 -10.87 -4.48 -6.22
CA ALA A 147 -11.45 -3.14 -6.17
C ALA A 147 -10.42 -2.07 -6.60
N LEU A 148 -9.19 -2.18 -6.12
CA LEU A 148 -8.10 -1.31 -6.54
C LEU A 148 -7.90 -1.42 -8.05
N ASP A 149 -7.79 -2.63 -8.61
CA ASP A 149 -7.64 -2.89 -10.06
C ASP A 149 -8.77 -2.29 -10.89
N ARG A 150 -9.98 -2.22 -10.34
CA ARG A 150 -11.14 -1.55 -10.94
C ARG A 150 -11.20 -0.04 -10.71
N ASN A 151 -10.09 0.57 -10.29
CA ASN A 151 -9.93 2.00 -10.03
C ASN A 151 -10.84 2.57 -8.93
N VAL A 152 -11.21 1.74 -7.95
CA VAL A 152 -11.82 2.26 -6.71
C VAL A 152 -10.81 3.15 -5.99
N ALA A 153 -11.30 4.21 -5.35
CA ALA A 153 -10.48 5.10 -4.53
C ALA A 153 -9.73 4.27 -3.45
N PRO A 154 -8.39 4.37 -3.34
CA PRO A 154 -7.62 3.49 -2.46
C PRO A 154 -8.09 3.47 -1.01
N LEU A 155 -8.38 4.64 -0.45
CA LEU A 155 -8.88 4.75 0.93
C LEU A 155 -10.18 3.96 1.13
N LEU A 156 -11.15 4.14 0.24
CA LEU A 156 -12.44 3.43 0.33
C LEU A 156 -12.27 1.91 0.23
N ALA A 157 -11.42 1.42 -0.68
CA ALA A 157 -11.16 0.00 -0.83
C ALA A 157 -10.52 -0.60 0.43
N VAL A 158 -9.54 0.10 1.00
CA VAL A 158 -8.83 -0.35 2.21
C VAL A 158 -9.73 -0.24 3.45
N GLU A 159 -10.58 0.78 3.57
CA GLU A 159 -11.59 0.89 4.65
C GLU A 159 -12.59 -0.26 4.62
N ALA A 160 -13.10 -0.60 3.43
CA ALA A 160 -13.99 -1.75 3.26
C ALA A 160 -13.28 -3.07 3.66
N MET A 161 -12.01 -3.21 3.28
CA MET A 161 -11.19 -4.36 3.67
C MET A 161 -11.01 -4.42 5.19
N THR A 162 -10.60 -3.35 5.87
CA THR A 162 -10.35 -3.39 7.32
C THR A 162 -11.64 -3.67 8.10
N MET A 163 -12.79 -3.16 7.64
CA MET A 163 -14.11 -3.54 8.16
C MET A 163 -14.40 -5.04 8.01
N ALA A 164 -14.14 -5.62 6.84
CA ALA A 164 -14.32 -7.04 6.59
C ALA A 164 -13.35 -7.90 7.42
N LEU A 165 -12.10 -7.45 7.57
CA LEU A 165 -11.09 -8.13 8.40
C LEU A 165 -11.51 -8.21 9.88
N ARG A 166 -12.12 -7.13 10.39
CA ARG A 166 -12.69 -7.10 11.75
C ARG A 166 -13.86 -8.05 11.91
N ALA A 167 -14.80 -8.05 10.96
CA ALA A 167 -16.00 -8.88 11.02
C ALA A 167 -15.66 -10.38 11.05
N GLY A 168 -14.62 -10.76 10.30
CA GLY A 168 -14.13 -12.12 10.26
C GLY A 168 -14.96 -13.07 9.42
#